data_AF-A0AAD6ZSH4-F1
#
_entry.id   AF-A0AAD6ZSH4-F1
#
_cell.length_a   1.000
_cell.length_b   1.000
_cell.length_c   1.000
_cell.angle_alpha   90.00
_cell.angle_beta   90.00
_cell.angle_gamma   90.00
#
_symmetry.space_group_name_H-M   'P 1'
#
loop_
_entity.id
_entity.type
_entity.pdbx_description
1 polymer ?
#
loop_
_entity_poly.entity_id
_entity_poly.type
_entity_poly.pdbx_seq_one_letter_code
_entity_poly.pdbx_strand_id
1 'polypeptide(L)'
;MHWACLNFTDLIISLFRGTLDCEKPDSKESWSWAVLQGTIWKAHGESVAAATPYLPGSFDRPPRNPAEKLTSGYKAWEFLLYIVGLAPALLHGILPDAEWRHLCKGICVIRCFNQQKIPMDQLIKCHKLAIEYVTEFETLYFQGMPERIHFVRQSVHQMTHLGPEAIRIGPAALYSQWTIERTIGNLGQEIKSHSQPYANLAERALRRAQVNALKAMIPDLDPEEAKTVRCSIDLGHGYTLLHARDEYRHRLDGDAARTIRSFLVSQN
;
A
#
# COMPACT_ATOMS: atom_id res chain seq x y z
N MET A 1 9.54 1.44 0.83
CA MET A 1 8.54 0.86 -0.12
C MET A 1 8.52 -0.67 -0.03
N HIS A 2 9.47 -1.37 -0.67
CA HIS A 2 9.48 -2.84 -0.75
C HIS A 2 9.44 -3.55 0.60
N TRP A 3 10.17 -3.02 1.59
CA TRP A 3 10.16 -3.55 2.95
C TRP A 3 8.73 -3.69 3.53
N ALA A 4 7.99 -2.59 3.61
CA ALA A 4 6.65 -2.57 4.21
C ALA A 4 5.57 -3.19 3.31
N CYS A 5 5.71 -3.10 1.99
CA CYS A 5 4.64 -3.42 1.04
C CYS A 5 4.76 -4.80 0.40
N LEU A 6 5.93 -5.42 0.44
CA LEU A 6 6.17 -6.76 -0.12
C LEU A 6 6.79 -7.67 0.93
N ASN A 7 7.95 -7.32 1.49
CA ASN A 7 8.72 -8.27 2.30
C ASN A 7 8.05 -8.57 3.66
N PHE A 8 7.56 -7.52 4.33
CA PHE A 8 6.83 -7.66 5.59
C PHE A 8 5.47 -8.33 5.36
N THR A 9 4.69 -7.83 4.40
CA THR A 9 3.33 -8.33 4.13
C THR A 9 3.33 -9.76 3.62
N ASP A 10 4.28 -10.13 2.75
CA ASP A 10 4.44 -11.51 2.28
C ASP A 10 4.78 -12.47 3.42
N LEU A 11 5.68 -12.08 4.32
CA LEU A 11 6.01 -12.89 5.50
C LEU A 11 4.78 -13.09 6.39
N ILE A 12 4.09 -12.02 6.74
CA ILE A 12 2.89 -12.08 7.60
C ILE A 12 1.79 -12.94 6.98
N ILE A 13 1.51 -12.76 5.68
CA ILE A 13 0.53 -13.57 4.96
C ILE A 13 0.97 -15.03 4.93
N SER A 14 2.26 -15.29 4.69
CA SER A 14 2.79 -16.65 4.65
C SER A 14 2.73 -17.36 6.00
N LEU A 15 2.99 -16.63 7.09
CA LEU A 15 2.82 -17.13 8.46
C LEU A 15 1.36 -17.51 8.70
N PHE A 16 0.43 -16.57 8.52
CA PHE A 16 -0.98 -16.79 8.84
C PHE A 16 -1.66 -17.83 7.95
N ARG A 17 -1.14 -18.05 6.74
CA ARG A 17 -1.61 -19.14 5.86
C ARG A 17 -0.89 -20.47 6.11
N GLY A 18 0.19 -20.48 6.89
CA GLY A 18 1.05 -21.64 7.07
C GLY A 18 1.71 -22.10 5.77
N THR A 19 2.05 -21.19 4.86
CA THR A 19 2.65 -21.51 3.56
C THR A 19 4.17 -21.47 3.55
N LEU A 20 4.81 -21.09 4.67
CA LEU A 20 6.25 -21.24 4.81
C LEU A 20 6.66 -22.72 4.75
N ASP A 21 7.90 -22.95 4.34
CA ASP A 21 8.50 -24.28 4.34
C ASP A 21 8.60 -24.79 5.78
N CYS A 22 8.38 -26.08 5.96
CA CYS A 22 8.40 -26.76 7.24
C CYS A 22 9.32 -27.97 7.13
N GLU A 23 10.44 -27.95 7.87
CA GLU A 23 11.43 -29.02 7.87
C GLU A 23 11.28 -29.88 9.11
N LYS A 24 11.47 -31.20 8.98
CA LYS A 24 11.41 -32.10 10.13
C LYS A 24 12.55 -31.79 11.12
N PRO A 25 12.34 -31.88 12.44
CA PRO A 25 11.15 -32.42 13.12
C PRO A 25 9.98 -31.43 13.33
N ASP A 26 10.04 -30.20 12.80
CA ASP A 26 8.92 -29.26 12.88
C ASP A 26 7.67 -29.76 12.12
N SER A 27 6.52 -29.24 12.50
CA SER A 27 5.21 -29.65 12.01
C SER A 27 4.27 -28.44 11.95
N LYS A 28 3.56 -28.28 10.83
CA LYS A 28 2.60 -27.18 10.62
C LYS A 28 1.42 -27.24 11.57
N GLU A 29 1.11 -28.42 12.09
CA GLU A 29 0.09 -28.65 13.12
C GLU A 29 0.41 -27.92 14.43
N SER A 30 1.68 -27.60 14.68
CA SER A 30 2.10 -26.82 15.85
C SER A 30 1.98 -25.29 15.65
N TRP A 31 1.66 -24.82 14.44
CA TRP A 31 1.61 -23.40 14.12
C TRP A 31 0.22 -22.82 14.45
N SER A 32 0.03 -22.40 15.72
CA SER A 32 -1.23 -21.80 16.21
C SER A 32 -1.72 -20.60 15.39
N TRP A 33 -0.79 -19.88 14.77
CA TRP A 33 -1.05 -18.69 13.98
C TRP A 33 -1.50 -18.97 12.55
N ALA A 34 -1.40 -20.22 12.06
CA ALA A 34 -1.70 -20.60 10.69
C ALA A 34 -3.23 -20.74 10.43
N VAL A 35 -4.00 -19.71 10.78
CA VAL A 35 -5.48 -19.73 10.79
C VAL A 35 -6.13 -19.48 9.42
N LEU A 36 -5.41 -18.84 8.49
CA LEU A 36 -5.92 -18.48 7.16
C LEU A 36 -5.74 -19.63 6.18
N GLN A 37 -6.47 -20.73 6.42
CA GLN A 37 -6.46 -21.93 5.59
C GLN A 37 -7.87 -22.27 5.09
N GLY A 38 -7.94 -23.07 4.01
CA GLY A 38 -9.19 -23.63 3.50
C GLY A 38 -10.31 -22.61 3.30
N THR A 39 -11.46 -22.84 3.96
CA THR A 39 -12.65 -21.99 3.89
C THR A 39 -12.45 -20.64 4.57
N ILE A 40 -11.68 -20.58 5.66
CA ILE A 40 -11.36 -19.32 6.38
C ILE A 40 -10.62 -18.37 5.45
N TRP A 41 -9.64 -18.88 4.70
CA TRP A 41 -8.89 -18.05 3.74
C TRP A 41 -9.78 -17.49 2.62
N LYS A 42 -10.69 -18.31 2.09
CA LYS A 42 -11.64 -17.88 1.04
C LYS A 42 -12.57 -16.79 1.56
N ALA A 43 -13.20 -17.01 2.71
CA ALA A 43 -14.11 -16.04 3.34
C ALA A 43 -13.40 -14.73 3.72
N HIS A 44 -12.16 -14.83 4.22
CA HIS A 44 -11.34 -13.65 4.49
C HIS A 44 -11.05 -12.87 3.21
N GLY A 45 -10.69 -13.57 2.13
CA GLY A 45 -10.42 -12.95 0.84
C GLY A 45 -11.64 -12.23 0.24
N GLU A 46 -12.83 -12.82 0.38
CA GLU A 46 -14.11 -12.19 0.01
C GLU A 46 -14.36 -10.92 0.85
N SER A 47 -14.08 -10.96 2.15
CA SER A 47 -14.23 -9.81 3.05
C SER A 47 -13.30 -8.65 2.67
N VAL A 48 -12.06 -8.95 2.25
CA VAL A 48 -11.13 -7.93 1.74
C VAL A 48 -11.67 -7.27 0.48
N ALA A 49 -12.19 -8.06 -0.47
CA ALA A 49 -12.77 -7.51 -1.70
C ALA A 49 -14.03 -6.67 -1.42
N ALA A 50 -14.87 -7.12 -0.48
CA ALA A 50 -16.09 -6.42 -0.07
C ALA A 50 -15.81 -5.06 0.62
N ALA A 51 -14.59 -4.80 1.07
CA ALA A 51 -14.19 -3.51 1.62
C ALA A 51 -14.05 -2.40 0.56
N THR A 52 -14.00 -2.76 -0.73
CA THR A 52 -13.76 -1.82 -1.85
C THR A 52 -14.65 -0.56 -1.83
N PRO A 53 -15.98 -0.64 -1.65
CA PRO A 53 -16.85 0.54 -1.68
C PRO A 53 -16.60 1.53 -0.53
N TYR A 54 -15.93 1.10 0.53
CA TYR A 54 -15.64 1.91 1.72
C TYR A 54 -14.26 2.56 1.68
N LEU A 55 -13.48 2.30 0.64
CA LEU A 55 -12.16 2.90 0.46
C LEU A 55 -12.30 4.21 -0.34
N PRO A 56 -11.81 5.34 0.17
CA PRO A 56 -11.86 6.59 -0.57
C PRO A 56 -11.11 6.47 -1.90
N GLY A 57 -11.61 7.12 -2.95
CA GLY A 57 -10.97 7.13 -4.27
C GLY A 57 -9.56 7.75 -4.29
N SER A 58 -9.14 8.43 -3.22
CA SER A 58 -7.74 8.86 -3.04
C SER A 58 -6.77 7.69 -2.86
N PHE A 59 -7.26 6.52 -2.48
CA PHE A 59 -6.51 5.27 -2.45
C PHE A 59 -6.62 4.59 -3.82
N ASP A 60 -5.89 5.15 -4.80
CA ASP A 60 -5.77 4.74 -6.22
C ASP A 60 -6.41 3.40 -6.60
N ARG A 61 -5.88 2.28 -6.05
CA ARG A 61 -6.39 0.93 -6.30
C ARG A 61 -6.78 0.20 -5.01
N PRO A 62 -8.04 -0.24 -4.86
CA PRO A 62 -8.47 -1.06 -3.71
C PRO A 62 -7.87 -2.48 -3.79
N PRO A 63 -7.62 -3.13 -2.63
CA PRO A 63 -7.12 -4.49 -2.58
C PRO A 63 -8.18 -5.45 -3.13
N ARG A 64 -7.80 -6.22 -4.14
CA ARG A 64 -8.64 -7.31 -4.67
C ARG A 64 -8.66 -8.50 -3.69
N ASN A 65 -9.52 -9.49 -3.95
CA ASN A 65 -9.56 -10.73 -3.18
C ASN A 65 -8.15 -11.39 -3.14
N PRO A 66 -7.44 -11.38 -2.00
CA PRO A 66 -6.11 -11.96 -1.92
C PRO A 66 -6.15 -13.49 -2.08
N ALA A 67 -7.25 -14.17 -1.79
CA ALA A 67 -7.35 -15.62 -1.98
C ALA A 67 -7.31 -16.02 -3.47
N GLU A 68 -7.71 -15.14 -4.36
CA GLU A 68 -7.70 -15.37 -5.82
C GLU A 68 -6.53 -14.70 -6.54
N LYS A 69 -6.06 -13.55 -6.03
CA LYS A 69 -5.18 -12.66 -6.78
C LYS A 69 -3.74 -12.59 -6.29
N LEU A 70 -3.40 -13.20 -5.14
CA LEU A 70 -2.05 -13.10 -4.56
C LEU A 70 -0.94 -13.48 -5.56
N THR A 71 -1.15 -14.57 -6.32
CA THR A 71 -0.19 -15.11 -7.29
C THR A 71 -0.36 -14.54 -8.70
N SER A 72 -1.38 -13.72 -8.95
CA SER A 72 -1.71 -13.17 -10.28
C SER A 72 -1.57 -11.64 -10.33
N GLY A 73 -0.41 -11.15 -9.89
CA GLY A 73 -0.04 -9.74 -10.01
C GLY A 73 -0.70 -8.83 -8.98
N TYR A 74 -0.82 -9.30 -7.74
CA TYR A 74 -1.17 -8.48 -6.58
C TYR A 74 -0.12 -7.38 -6.38
N LYS A 75 -0.53 -6.11 -6.37
CA LYS A 75 0.39 -4.97 -6.38
C LYS A 75 0.85 -4.63 -4.96
N ALA A 76 2.05 -4.05 -4.85
CA ALA A 76 2.60 -3.56 -3.58
C ALA A 76 1.63 -2.63 -2.83
N TRP A 77 0.89 -1.78 -3.55
CA TRP A 77 -0.14 -0.92 -2.94
C TRP A 77 -1.31 -1.71 -2.34
N GLU A 78 -1.75 -2.78 -3.01
CA GLU A 78 -2.83 -3.65 -2.52
C GLU A 78 -2.39 -4.43 -1.27
N PHE A 79 -1.14 -4.90 -1.23
CA PHE A 79 -0.57 -5.51 -0.03
C PHE A 79 -0.55 -4.55 1.15
N LEU A 80 -0.08 -3.32 0.93
CA LEU A 80 -0.01 -2.30 1.96
C LEU A 80 -1.42 -1.98 2.49
N LEU A 81 -2.38 -1.70 1.60
CA LEU A 81 -3.74 -1.33 2.03
C LEU A 81 -4.47 -2.49 2.70
N TYR A 82 -4.30 -3.71 2.20
CA TYR A 82 -4.83 -4.91 2.84
C TYR A 82 -4.27 -5.07 4.27
N ILE A 83 -2.95 -5.18 4.43
CA ILE A 83 -2.35 -5.51 5.72
C ILE A 83 -2.40 -4.33 6.69
N VAL A 84 -2.04 -3.12 6.25
CA VAL A 84 -1.97 -1.95 7.14
C VAL A 84 -3.35 -1.33 7.34
N GLY A 85 -4.24 -1.38 6.35
CA GLY A 85 -5.55 -0.74 6.39
C GLY A 85 -6.67 -1.63 6.93
N LEU A 86 -6.78 -2.87 6.43
CA LEU A 86 -7.94 -3.73 6.66
C LEU A 86 -7.68 -4.84 7.68
N ALA A 87 -6.50 -5.46 7.66
CA ALA A 87 -6.20 -6.66 8.43
C ALA A 87 -6.39 -6.51 9.97
N PRO A 88 -6.11 -5.37 10.63
CA PRO A 88 -6.39 -5.22 12.06
C PRO A 88 -7.84 -5.49 12.43
N ALA A 89 -8.78 -5.01 11.60
CA ALA A 89 -10.21 -5.21 11.82
C ALA A 89 -10.64 -6.59 11.34
N LEU A 90 -10.22 -6.99 10.14
CA LEU A 90 -10.67 -8.24 9.51
C LEU A 90 -10.09 -9.50 10.14
N LEU A 91 -8.99 -9.41 10.89
CA LEU A 91 -8.36 -10.55 11.57
C LEU A 91 -8.61 -10.56 13.08
N HIS A 92 -9.31 -9.55 13.62
CA HIS A 92 -9.68 -9.55 15.03
C HIS A 92 -10.68 -10.68 15.32
N GLY A 93 -10.35 -11.55 16.28
CA GLY A 93 -11.13 -12.75 16.60
C GLY A 93 -10.93 -13.92 15.63
N ILE A 94 -10.14 -13.75 14.56
CA ILE A 94 -9.70 -14.85 13.68
C ILE A 94 -8.29 -15.30 14.09
N LEU A 95 -7.37 -14.35 14.27
CA LEU A 95 -6.06 -14.63 14.84
C LEU A 95 -6.17 -14.83 16.36
N PRO A 96 -5.32 -15.68 16.96
CA PRO A 96 -5.19 -15.68 18.41
C PRO A 96 -4.70 -14.31 18.90
N ASP A 97 -5.09 -13.94 20.12
CA ASP A 97 -4.94 -12.57 20.64
C ASP A 97 -3.48 -12.09 20.64
N ALA A 98 -2.53 -12.97 20.96
CA ALA A 98 -1.11 -12.63 20.99
C ALA A 98 -0.59 -12.22 19.59
N GLU A 99 -0.88 -13.02 18.57
CA GLU A 99 -0.48 -12.77 17.19
C GLU A 99 -1.25 -11.60 16.57
N TRP A 100 -2.52 -11.40 16.95
CA TRP A 100 -3.28 -10.22 16.52
C TRP A 100 -2.69 -8.92 17.09
N ARG A 101 -2.34 -8.89 18.38
CA ARG A 101 -1.67 -7.74 19.00
C ARG A 101 -0.30 -7.49 18.39
N HIS A 102 0.45 -8.56 18.13
CA HIS A 102 1.74 -8.51 17.45
C HIS A 102 1.63 -7.90 16.05
N LEU A 103 0.66 -8.35 15.24
CA LEU A 103 0.33 -7.76 13.95
C LEU A 103 0.02 -6.25 14.08
N CYS A 104 -0.83 -5.87 15.03
CA CYS A 104 -1.19 -4.48 15.27
C CYS A 104 0.02 -3.62 15.67
N LYS A 105 0.96 -4.17 16.45
CA LYS A 105 2.22 -3.52 16.80
C LYS A 105 3.07 -3.26 15.55
N GLY A 106 3.24 -4.25 14.69
CA GLY A 106 3.97 -4.10 13.43
C GLY A 106 3.34 -3.06 12.50
N ILE A 107 2.00 -3.07 12.41
CA ILE A 107 1.24 -2.08 11.65
C ILE A 107 1.41 -0.66 12.22
N CYS A 108 1.42 -0.51 13.54
CA CYS A 108 1.69 0.77 14.20
C CYS A 108 3.06 1.32 13.80
N VAL A 109 4.09 0.47 13.81
CA VAL A 109 5.44 0.83 13.37
C VAL A 109 5.44 1.25 11.89
N ILE A 110 4.83 0.46 10.99
CA ILE A 110 4.76 0.78 9.56
C ILE A 110 4.06 2.12 9.32
N ARG A 111 2.92 2.36 9.98
CA ARG A 111 2.18 3.64 9.88
C ARG A 111 3.04 4.80 10.37
N CYS A 112 3.78 4.60 11.46
CA CYS A 112 4.64 5.61 12.04
C CYS A 112 5.71 6.09 11.04
N PHE A 113 6.48 5.15 10.48
CA PHE A 113 7.60 5.46 9.58
C PHE A 113 7.19 5.86 8.16
N ASN A 114 5.93 5.62 7.77
CA ASN A 114 5.35 6.11 6.51
C ASN A 114 4.81 7.55 6.58
N GLN A 115 4.89 8.23 7.72
CA GLN A 115 4.55 9.65 7.80
C GLN A 115 5.64 10.53 7.16
N GLN A 116 5.25 11.67 6.60
CA GLN A 116 6.22 12.65 6.07
C GLN A 116 6.94 13.42 7.18
N LYS A 117 6.31 13.56 8.34
CA LYS A 117 6.84 14.23 9.52
C LYS A 117 6.53 13.36 10.73
N ILE A 118 7.53 13.08 11.56
CA ILE A 118 7.39 12.25 12.76
C ILE A 118 7.86 13.09 13.96
N PRO A 119 6.97 13.43 14.90
CA PRO A 119 7.34 14.01 16.19
C PRO A 119 8.36 13.14 16.93
N MET A 120 9.31 13.75 17.64
CA MET A 120 10.42 13.02 18.28
C MET A 120 9.95 12.04 19.36
N ASP A 121 8.96 12.43 20.16
CA ASP A 121 8.31 11.58 21.16
C ASP A 121 7.64 10.36 20.51
N GLN A 122 6.94 10.57 19.40
CA GLN A 122 6.35 9.50 18.60
C GLN A 122 7.44 8.59 18.03
N LEU A 123 8.54 9.15 17.51
CA LEU A 123 9.66 8.38 16.96
C LEU A 123 10.28 7.46 18.01
N ILE A 124 10.56 7.99 19.21
CA ILE A 124 11.11 7.20 20.32
C ILE A 124 10.16 6.07 20.70
N LYS A 125 8.86 6.36 20.82
CA LYS A 125 7.84 5.35 21.13
C LYS A 125 7.77 4.27 20.04
N CYS A 126 7.71 4.65 18.77
CA CYS A 126 7.65 3.73 17.64
C CYS A 126 8.90 2.87 17.54
N HIS A 127 10.09 3.42 17.83
CA HIS A 127 11.33 2.65 17.83
C HIS A 127 11.34 1.58 18.93
N LYS A 128 10.84 1.90 20.14
CA LYS A 128 10.65 0.89 21.20
C LYS A 128 9.71 -0.23 20.75
N LEU A 129 8.56 0.13 20.17
CA LEU A 129 7.61 -0.85 19.62
C LEU A 129 8.23 -1.71 18.52
N ALA A 130 9.13 -1.15 17.70
CA ALA A 130 9.83 -1.89 16.66
C ALA A 130 10.80 -2.93 17.25
N ILE A 131 11.53 -2.59 18.32
CA ILE A 131 12.40 -3.54 19.03
C ILE A 131 11.56 -4.64 19.68
N GLU A 132 10.50 -4.26 20.41
CA GLU A 132 9.59 -5.21 21.04
C GLU A 132 8.96 -6.17 20.02
N TYR A 133 8.55 -5.65 18.85
CA TYR A 133 7.99 -6.47 17.79
C TYR A 133 8.96 -7.58 17.35
N VAL A 134 10.25 -7.27 17.21
CA VAL A 134 11.27 -8.25 16.81
C VAL A 134 11.47 -9.30 17.90
N THR A 135 11.57 -8.89 19.16
CA THR A 135 11.69 -9.82 20.31
C THR A 135 10.45 -10.72 20.46
N GLU A 136 9.25 -10.15 20.30
CA GLU A 136 8.00 -10.92 20.33
C GLU A 136 7.88 -11.85 19.12
N PHE A 137 8.39 -11.45 17.96
CA PHE A 137 8.42 -12.33 16.77
C PHE A 137 9.23 -13.59 17.05
N GLU A 138 10.37 -13.46 17.74
CA GLU A 138 11.19 -14.59 18.15
C GLU A 138 10.44 -15.55 19.07
N THR A 139 9.63 -15.00 19.99
CA THR A 139 8.86 -15.81 20.95
C THR A 139 7.63 -16.46 20.30
N LEU A 140 6.92 -15.73 19.44
CA LEU A 140 5.66 -16.19 18.85
C LEU A 140 5.88 -17.19 17.71
N TYR A 141 6.78 -16.88 16.77
CA TYR A 141 6.91 -17.63 15.52
C TYR A 141 8.17 -18.49 15.47
N PHE A 142 9.34 -17.92 15.79
CA PHE A 142 10.61 -18.65 15.70
C PHE A 142 10.75 -19.69 16.82
N GLN A 143 10.32 -19.36 18.04
CA GLN A 143 10.30 -20.22 19.23
C GLN A 143 11.67 -20.83 19.58
N GLY A 144 12.77 -20.23 19.09
CA GLY A 144 14.12 -20.76 19.29
C GLY A 144 14.42 -22.07 18.54
N MET A 145 13.56 -22.46 17.59
CA MET A 145 13.70 -23.70 16.84
C MET A 145 14.60 -23.50 15.61
N PRO A 146 15.74 -24.20 15.48
CA PRO A 146 16.62 -24.08 14.32
C PRO A 146 15.90 -24.29 12.98
N GLU A 147 14.91 -25.19 12.95
CA GLU A 147 14.08 -25.50 11.77
C GLU A 147 13.24 -24.32 11.30
N ARG A 148 13.07 -23.29 12.13
CA ARG A 148 12.29 -22.07 11.84
C ARG A 148 13.15 -20.84 11.64
N ILE A 149 14.48 -20.98 11.56
CA ILE A 149 15.39 -19.83 11.41
C ILE A 149 15.07 -18.98 10.18
N HIS A 150 14.57 -19.61 9.10
CA HIS A 150 14.15 -18.95 7.86
C HIS A 150 12.91 -18.06 8.03
N PHE A 151 12.18 -18.15 9.15
CA PHE A 151 11.09 -17.23 9.47
C PHE A 151 11.61 -15.84 9.81
N VAL A 152 12.82 -15.75 10.38
CA VAL A 152 13.48 -14.51 10.78
C VAL A 152 14.10 -13.83 9.56
N ARG A 153 13.23 -13.41 8.64
CA ARG A 153 13.62 -12.72 7.41
C ARG A 153 14.20 -11.36 7.76
N GLN A 154 14.99 -10.82 6.82
CA GLN A 154 15.51 -9.47 6.90
C GLN A 154 14.42 -8.43 7.23
N SER A 155 13.19 -8.60 6.73
CA SER A 155 12.10 -7.64 6.94
C SER A 155 11.70 -7.51 8.40
N VAL A 156 11.89 -8.55 9.21
CA VAL A 156 11.70 -8.48 10.67
C VAL A 156 12.83 -7.67 11.28
N HIS A 157 14.08 -8.05 11.01
CA HIS A 157 15.26 -7.37 11.56
C HIS A 157 15.33 -5.89 11.17
N GLN A 158 14.94 -5.52 9.95
CA GLN A 158 14.98 -4.14 9.46
C GLN A 158 14.18 -3.16 10.32
N MET A 159 13.20 -3.64 11.08
CA MET A 159 12.39 -2.79 11.96
C MET A 159 13.23 -2.09 13.03
N THR A 160 14.30 -2.74 13.52
CA THR A 160 15.18 -2.14 14.54
C THR A 160 15.95 -0.94 13.99
N HIS A 161 16.17 -0.88 12.68
CA HIS A 161 16.91 0.20 12.03
C HIS A 161 16.05 1.41 11.68
N LEU A 162 14.73 1.28 11.68
CA LEU A 162 13.82 2.36 11.22
C LEU A 162 13.96 3.64 12.05
N GLY A 163 14.09 3.52 13.37
CA GLY A 163 14.25 4.65 14.28
C GLY A 163 15.55 5.44 14.03
N PRO A 164 16.72 4.80 14.14
CA PRO A 164 18.01 5.43 13.86
C PRO A 164 18.10 6.02 12.45
N GLU A 165 17.59 5.31 11.44
CA GLU A 165 17.60 5.79 10.06
C GLU A 165 16.69 7.01 9.86
N ALA A 166 15.55 7.06 10.54
CA ALA A 166 14.68 8.23 10.49
C ALA A 166 15.34 9.50 11.06
N ILE A 167 16.24 9.35 12.04
CA ILE A 167 17.07 10.47 12.55
C ILE A 167 18.13 10.87 11.52
N ARG A 168 18.76 9.87 10.89
CA ARG A 168 19.90 10.08 9.98
C ARG A 168 19.50 10.72 8.65
N ILE A 169 18.41 10.25 8.03
CA ILE A 169 18.02 10.64 6.65
C ILE A 169 16.55 11.08 6.54
N GLY A 170 15.84 11.21 7.66
CA GLY A 170 14.43 11.57 7.69
C GLY A 170 13.50 10.36 7.53
N PRO A 171 12.16 10.55 7.61
CA PRO A 171 11.19 9.47 7.53
C PRO A 171 11.23 8.64 6.23
N ALA A 172 10.86 7.37 6.31
CA ALA A 172 10.90 6.42 5.18
C ALA A 172 10.01 6.82 3.99
N ALA A 173 8.99 7.65 4.22
CA ALA A 173 8.19 8.25 3.17
C ALA A 173 9.03 9.14 2.22
N LEU A 174 10.01 9.87 2.74
CA LEU A 174 10.76 10.88 2.00
C LEU A 174 11.79 10.29 1.03
N TYR A 175 12.38 9.14 1.37
CA TYR A 175 13.33 8.43 0.51
C TYR A 175 12.73 7.14 -0.07
N SER A 176 11.40 7.05 -0.13
CA SER A 176 10.72 5.90 -0.72
C SER A 176 11.01 5.76 -2.21
N GLN A 177 11.06 4.51 -2.69
CA GLN A 177 11.40 4.20 -4.08
C GLN A 177 10.25 4.47 -5.08
N TRP A 178 9.04 4.79 -4.61
CA TRP A 178 7.86 5.00 -5.47
C TRP A 178 8.10 6.03 -6.56
N THR A 179 8.65 7.20 -6.18
CA THR A 179 8.86 8.33 -7.10
C THR A 179 9.93 8.01 -8.14
N ILE A 180 11.03 7.36 -7.71
CA ILE A 180 12.11 7.02 -8.62
C ILE A 180 11.71 5.88 -9.56
N GLU A 181 10.98 4.87 -9.10
CA GLU A 181 10.48 3.79 -9.97
C GLU A 181 9.48 4.30 -11.01
N ARG A 182 8.57 5.20 -10.61
CA ARG A 182 7.68 5.87 -11.55
C ARG A 182 8.46 6.68 -12.57
N THR A 183 9.50 7.40 -12.13
CA THR A 183 10.39 8.13 -13.02
C THR A 183 11.10 7.20 -14.01
N ILE A 184 11.64 6.07 -13.55
CA ILE A 184 12.28 5.05 -14.41
C ILE A 184 11.30 4.53 -15.45
N GLY A 185 10.09 4.12 -15.05
CA GLY A 185 9.08 3.61 -15.99
C GLY A 185 8.67 4.67 -17.02
N ASN A 186 8.50 5.91 -16.56
CA ASN A 186 8.16 7.03 -17.42
C ASN A 186 9.29 7.39 -18.42
N LEU A 187 10.55 7.36 -18.00
CA LEU A 187 11.71 7.52 -18.89
C LEU A 187 11.82 6.36 -19.87
N GLY A 188 11.60 5.12 -19.43
CA GLY A 188 11.60 3.94 -20.29
C GLY A 188 10.60 4.02 -21.44
N GLN A 189 9.42 4.61 -21.21
CA GLN A 189 8.41 4.84 -22.26
C GLN A 189 8.87 5.83 -23.34
N GLU A 190 9.85 6.70 -23.04
CA GLU A 190 10.39 7.70 -23.97
C GLU A 190 11.56 7.20 -24.81
N ILE A 191 12.14 6.05 -24.46
CA ILE A 191 13.19 5.43 -25.28
C ILE A 191 12.55 4.93 -26.57
N LYS A 192 12.79 5.64 -27.67
CA LYS A 192 12.27 5.32 -29.01
C LYS A 192 13.32 4.80 -29.97
N SER A 193 14.61 4.84 -29.60
CA SER A 193 15.71 4.30 -30.40
C SER A 193 16.25 3.02 -29.78
N HIS A 194 16.22 1.92 -30.55
CA HIS A 194 16.81 0.64 -30.15
C HIS A 194 18.33 0.59 -30.38
N SER A 195 18.86 1.37 -31.32
CA SER A 195 20.30 1.39 -31.65
C SER A 195 21.10 2.36 -30.81
N GLN A 196 20.50 3.48 -30.38
CA GLN A 196 21.15 4.52 -29.57
C GLN A 196 20.27 4.98 -28.40
N PRO A 197 19.91 4.06 -27.47
CA PRO A 197 18.96 4.35 -26.40
C PRO A 197 19.45 5.46 -25.46
N TYR A 198 20.75 5.50 -25.15
CA TYR A 198 21.31 6.50 -24.24
C TYR A 198 21.30 7.91 -24.84
N ALA A 199 21.70 8.07 -26.11
CA ALA A 199 21.65 9.36 -26.79
C ALA A 199 20.22 9.87 -26.93
N ASN A 200 19.28 8.99 -27.26
CA ASN A 200 17.87 9.32 -27.30
C ASN A 200 17.34 9.77 -25.92
N LEU A 201 17.68 9.04 -24.86
CA LEU A 201 17.27 9.39 -23.50
C LEU A 201 17.88 10.72 -23.04
N ALA A 202 19.14 11.00 -23.39
CA ALA A 202 19.79 12.27 -23.08
C ALA A 202 19.08 13.46 -23.74
N GLU A 203 18.72 13.34 -25.03
CA GLU A 203 17.93 14.37 -25.74
C GLU A 203 16.54 14.56 -25.14
N ARG A 204 15.87 13.47 -24.73
CA ARG A 204 14.57 13.54 -24.03
C ARG A 204 14.70 14.25 -22.68
N ALA A 205 15.72 13.93 -21.90
CA ALA A 205 16.00 14.57 -20.63
C ALA A 205 16.31 16.07 -20.81
N LEU A 206 17.15 16.43 -21.79
CA LEU A 206 17.45 17.82 -22.12
C LEU A 206 16.18 18.60 -22.48
N ARG A 207 15.33 18.05 -23.35
CA ARG A 207 14.07 18.68 -23.73
C ARG A 207 13.13 18.89 -22.55
N ARG A 208 13.02 17.91 -21.64
CA ARG A 208 12.24 18.07 -20.39
C ARG A 208 12.79 19.19 -19.52
N ALA A 209 14.11 19.25 -19.34
CA ALA A 209 14.75 20.29 -18.55
C ALA A 209 14.49 21.68 -19.16
N GLN A 210 14.59 21.82 -20.48
CA GLN A 210 14.28 23.06 -21.20
C GLN A 210 12.81 23.48 -21.03
N VAL A 211 11.86 22.55 -21.18
CA VAL A 211 10.43 22.84 -20.99
C VAL A 211 10.15 23.24 -19.54
N ASN A 212 10.69 22.52 -18.56
CA ASN A 212 10.53 22.85 -17.15
C ASN A 212 11.12 24.22 -16.80
N ALA A 213 12.29 24.56 -17.37
CA ALA A 213 12.90 25.87 -17.21
C ALA A 213 12.02 26.99 -17.79
N LEU A 214 11.49 26.79 -19.01
CA LEU A 214 10.56 27.76 -19.63
C LEU A 214 9.29 27.96 -18.79
N LYS A 215 8.68 26.88 -18.31
CA LYS A 215 7.52 26.95 -17.42
C LYS A 215 7.81 27.66 -16.09
N ALA A 216 8.99 27.44 -15.51
CA ALA A 216 9.41 28.11 -14.29
C ALA A 216 9.71 29.61 -14.51
N MET A 217 10.29 29.96 -15.66
CA MET A 217 10.61 31.35 -16.02
C MET A 217 9.37 32.14 -16.44
N ILE A 218 8.40 31.48 -17.08
CA ILE A 218 7.17 32.08 -17.59
C ILE A 218 5.98 31.22 -17.12
N PRO A 219 5.49 31.45 -15.89
CA PRO A 219 4.39 30.66 -15.32
C PRO A 219 3.11 30.65 -16.18
N ASP A 220 2.88 31.70 -16.96
CA ASP A 220 1.72 31.81 -17.87
C ASP A 220 1.69 30.73 -18.98
N LEU A 221 2.81 30.06 -19.25
CA LEU A 221 2.87 28.92 -20.18
C LEU A 221 2.31 27.61 -19.60
N ASP A 222 2.11 27.54 -18.28
CA ASP A 222 1.55 26.40 -17.57
C ASP A 222 0.61 26.91 -16.46
N PRO A 223 -0.50 27.58 -16.83
CA PRO A 223 -1.41 28.12 -15.84
C PRO A 223 -1.88 27.00 -14.91
N GLU A 224 -1.87 27.25 -13.60
CA GLU A 224 -2.47 26.35 -12.61
C GLU A 224 -3.99 26.34 -12.82
N GLU A 225 -4.45 25.56 -13.80
CA GLU A 225 -5.87 25.28 -13.94
C GLU A 225 -6.29 24.45 -12.73
N ALA A 226 -7.00 25.10 -11.80
CA ALA A 226 -7.82 24.39 -10.83
C ALA A 226 -8.82 23.55 -11.63
N LYS A 227 -8.46 22.28 -11.88
CA LYS A 227 -9.32 21.31 -12.56
C LYS A 227 -10.49 21.02 -11.63
N THR A 228 -11.47 21.91 -11.60
CA THR A 228 -12.79 21.61 -11.09
C THR A 228 -13.37 20.57 -12.02
N VAL A 229 -13.31 19.32 -11.56
CA VAL A 229 -13.89 18.20 -12.29
C VAL A 229 -15.38 18.50 -12.39
N ARG A 230 -15.93 18.59 -13.60
CA ARG A 230 -17.34 18.91 -13.83
C ARG A 230 -18.26 18.13 -12.86
N CYS A 231 -19.13 18.89 -12.19
CA CYS A 231 -20.03 18.50 -11.10
C CYS A 231 -19.39 18.35 -9.71
N SER A 232 -18.10 18.61 -9.48
CA SER A 232 -17.51 18.50 -8.15
C SER A 232 -18.02 19.56 -7.18
N ILE A 233 -18.19 19.21 -5.91
CA ILE A 233 -18.58 20.14 -4.84
C ILE A 233 -17.32 20.57 -4.08
N ASP A 234 -17.04 21.86 -4.02
CA ASP A 234 -15.98 22.39 -3.16
C ASP A 234 -16.40 22.26 -1.69
N LEU A 235 -15.57 21.57 -0.89
CA LEU A 235 -15.79 21.40 0.55
C LEU A 235 -14.98 22.41 1.37
N GLY A 236 -14.20 23.28 0.72
CA GLY A 236 -13.27 24.20 1.37
C GLY A 236 -11.97 23.53 1.81
N HIS A 237 -11.01 24.34 2.27
CA HIS A 237 -9.69 23.88 2.73
C HIS A 237 -8.90 23.02 1.72
N GLY A 238 -9.15 23.20 0.42
CA GLY A 238 -8.51 22.42 -0.64
C GLY A 238 -9.10 21.01 -0.84
N TYR A 239 -10.25 20.71 -0.22
CA TYR A 239 -10.96 19.46 -0.44
C TYR A 239 -12.09 19.65 -1.45
N THR A 240 -12.25 18.68 -2.34
CA THR A 240 -13.30 18.68 -3.36
C THR A 240 -13.98 17.32 -3.37
N LEU A 241 -15.30 17.30 -3.19
CA LEU A 241 -16.11 16.09 -3.30
C LEU A 241 -16.38 15.79 -4.77
N LEU A 242 -15.93 14.62 -5.21
CA LEU A 242 -16.23 14.09 -6.53
C LEU A 242 -17.49 13.23 -6.45
N HIS A 243 -18.37 13.33 -7.44
CA HIS A 243 -19.51 12.42 -7.55
C HIS A 243 -19.05 11.05 -8.03
N ALA A 244 -19.71 10.00 -7.54
CA ALA A 244 -19.59 8.66 -8.11
C ALA A 244 -19.87 8.72 -9.62
N ARG A 245 -18.97 8.13 -10.41
CA ARG A 245 -19.10 8.01 -11.85
C ARG A 245 -19.16 6.54 -12.21
N ASP A 246 -20.05 6.20 -13.12
CA ASP A 246 -20.06 4.87 -13.71
C ASP A 246 -18.81 4.65 -14.54
N GLU A 247 -18.16 3.50 -14.35
CA GLU A 247 -16.97 3.10 -15.09
C GLU A 247 -17.28 2.87 -16.58
N TYR A 248 -18.52 2.46 -16.88
CA TYR A 248 -18.99 2.20 -18.23
C TYR A 248 -20.27 2.96 -18.54
N ARG A 249 -20.39 3.39 -19.80
CA ARG A 249 -21.63 3.95 -20.32
C ARG A 249 -22.68 2.85 -20.34
N HIS A 250 -23.69 2.96 -19.48
CA HIS A 250 -24.85 2.10 -19.52
C HIS A 250 -26.10 2.91 -19.88
N ARG A 251 -27.05 2.24 -20.51
CA ARG A 251 -28.36 2.84 -20.80
C ARG A 251 -29.15 2.83 -19.50
N LEU A 252 -29.51 4.02 -19.02
CA LEU A 252 -30.45 4.16 -17.92
C LEU A 252 -31.86 4.02 -18.49
N ASP A 253 -32.63 3.08 -17.94
CA ASP A 253 -34.04 2.87 -18.28
C ASP A 253 -34.94 3.02 -17.03
N GLY A 254 -36.24 3.20 -17.23
CA GLY A 254 -37.22 3.26 -16.14
C GLY A 254 -37.12 4.49 -15.23
N ASP A 255 -37.35 4.30 -13.93
CA ASP A 255 -37.41 5.39 -12.94
C ASP A 255 -36.07 6.10 -12.75
N ALA A 256 -34.96 5.38 -12.77
CA ALA A 256 -33.62 5.97 -12.66
C ALA A 256 -33.35 6.98 -13.78
N ALA A 257 -33.76 6.65 -15.02
CA ALA A 257 -33.62 7.54 -16.17
C ALA A 257 -34.49 8.80 -16.05
N ARG A 258 -35.74 8.65 -15.55
CA ARG A 258 -36.65 9.78 -15.32
C ARG A 258 -36.10 10.73 -14.25
N THR A 259 -35.60 10.19 -13.14
CA THR A 259 -35.03 10.97 -12.04
C THR A 259 -33.79 11.74 -12.49
N ILE A 260 -32.85 11.07 -13.17
CA ILE A 260 -31.63 11.72 -13.67
C ILE A 260 -31.97 12.78 -14.73
N ARG A 261 -32.92 12.51 -15.63
CA ARG A 261 -33.37 13.50 -16.63
C ARG A 261 -33.99 14.73 -15.95
N SER A 262 -34.82 14.53 -14.93
CA SER A 262 -35.43 15.64 -14.18
C SER A 262 -34.38 16.46 -13.43
N PHE A 263 -33.40 15.80 -12.81
CA PHE A 263 -32.27 16.48 -12.16
C PHE A 263 -31.45 17.32 -13.16
N LEU A 264 -31.09 16.75 -14.31
CA LEU A 264 -30.34 17.48 -15.34
C LEU A 264 -31.09 18.69 -15.91
N VAL A 265 -32.42 18.60 -16.03
CA VAL A 265 -33.25 19.74 -16.46
C VAL A 265 -33.30 20.83 -15.39
N SER A 266 -33.26 20.48 -14.10
CA SER A 266 -33.26 21.45 -12.99
C SER A 266 -31.93 22.19 -12.77
N GLN A 267 -30.86 21.75 -13.44
CA GLN A 267 -29.50 22.31 -13.32
C GLN A 267 -29.11 23.23 -14.50
N ASN A 268 -29.98 23.35 -15.50
CA ASN A 268 -29.90 24.37 -16.57
C ASN A 268 -30.76 25.57 -16.22
#